data_AF-A0A2S5MBS2-F1
#
_entry.id   AF-A0A2S5MBS2-F1
#
_cell.length_a   1.000
_cell.length_b   1.000
_cell.length_c   1.000
_cell.angle_alpha   90.00
_cell.angle_beta   90.00
_cell.angle_gamma   90.00
#
_symmetry.space_group_name_H-M   'P 1'
#
loop_
_entity.id
_entity.type
_entity.pdbx_description
1 polymer ?
#
loop_
_entity_poly.entity_id
_entity_poly.type
_entity_poly.pdbx_seq_one_letter_code
_entity_poly.pdbx_strand_id
1 'polypeptide(L)'
;MNAIKLQNAYRLLNHGPTVLISSAHNGKQNIMAAAWVTPLDFDPPKVTVVIDKNTYTRELIEASGTFAINVPCVAQIEVVQKVGTNSGRDLQGTDKFAEYGLDAFASTHIAAPLLHGCVAWLGCKIIPEPHIQNTYDLFIAEVVAAYADERVFSNGRWHFDGYPALRTIHHVAGGHFFATGESHQAGHEG
;
A
#
# COMPACT_ATOMS: atom_id res chain seq x y z
N MET A 1 7.29 7.08 12.86
CA MET A 1 6.80 7.35 11.50
C MET A 1 7.08 8.81 11.19
N ASN A 2 7.64 9.11 10.03
CA ASN A 2 7.95 10.48 9.63
C ASN A 2 7.38 10.80 8.26
N ALA A 3 6.95 12.05 8.10
CA ALA A 3 6.45 12.56 6.84
C ALA A 3 7.59 12.60 5.80
N ILE A 4 7.29 12.12 4.59
CA ILE A 4 8.21 12.12 3.47
C ILE A 4 7.83 13.26 2.53
N LYS A 5 8.84 13.98 2.01
CA LYS A 5 8.61 14.97 0.95
C LYS A 5 7.96 14.27 -0.25
N LEU A 6 6.84 14.78 -0.75
CA LEU A 6 6.04 14.12 -1.79
C LEU A 6 6.84 13.78 -3.05
N GLN A 7 7.76 14.65 -3.48
CA GLN A 7 8.70 14.38 -4.59
C GLN A 7 9.58 13.12 -4.42
N ASN A 8 9.69 12.57 -3.21
CA ASN A 8 10.43 11.33 -2.90
C ASN A 8 9.52 10.13 -2.64
N ALA A 9 8.19 10.29 -2.64
CA ALA A 9 7.24 9.24 -2.29
C ALA A 9 7.35 8.02 -3.22
N TYR A 10 7.64 8.24 -4.51
CA TYR A 10 7.85 7.17 -5.49
C TYR A 10 8.91 6.14 -5.05
N ARG A 11 9.93 6.58 -4.29
CA ARG A 11 11.00 5.70 -3.79
C ARG A 11 10.50 4.64 -2.80
N LEU A 12 9.34 4.85 -2.17
CA LEU A 12 8.73 3.87 -1.27
C LEU A 12 8.23 2.62 -2.01
N LEU A 13 8.01 2.71 -3.33
CA LEU A 13 7.45 1.64 -4.15
C LEU A 13 8.35 1.22 -5.32
N ASN A 14 9.47 1.93 -5.57
CA ASN A 14 10.36 1.69 -6.72
C ASN A 14 10.91 0.27 -6.83
N HIS A 15 11.12 -0.41 -5.70
CA HIS A 15 11.60 -1.80 -5.67
C HIS A 15 10.47 -2.83 -5.81
N GLY A 16 9.24 -2.40 -6.09
CA GLY A 16 8.09 -3.25 -6.38
C GLY A 16 7.61 -4.12 -5.22
N PRO A 17 7.40 -3.59 -3.99
CA PRO A 17 6.87 -4.38 -2.89
C PRO A 17 5.40 -4.74 -3.15
N THR A 18 4.97 -5.90 -2.63
CA THR A 18 3.54 -6.16 -2.40
C THR A 18 3.03 -5.19 -1.33
N VAL A 19 1.84 -4.63 -1.54
CA VAL A 19 1.24 -3.64 -0.64
C VAL A 19 -0.10 -4.11 -0.10
N LEU A 20 -0.60 -3.40 0.89
CA LEU A 20 -1.98 -3.49 1.38
C LEU A 20 -2.74 -2.22 1.02
N ILE A 21 -3.90 -2.36 0.40
CA ILE A 21 -4.81 -1.26 0.08
C ILE A 21 -5.90 -1.19 1.13
N SER A 22 -5.91 -0.11 1.92
CA SER A 22 -7.03 0.21 2.81
C SER A 22 -8.00 1.14 2.10
N SER A 23 -9.30 0.96 2.34
CA SER A 23 -10.36 1.81 1.79
C SER A 23 -11.45 2.06 2.83
N ALA A 24 -12.17 3.17 2.70
CA ALA A 24 -13.28 3.50 3.58
C ALA A 24 -14.32 4.37 2.89
N HIS A 25 -15.60 4.12 3.17
CA HIS A 25 -16.73 4.93 2.71
C HIS A 25 -17.97 4.69 3.59
N ASN A 26 -18.70 5.75 3.94
CA ASN A 26 -19.94 5.70 4.75
C ASN A 26 -19.86 4.82 6.00
N GLY A 27 -18.80 5.02 6.81
CA GLY A 27 -18.60 4.28 8.06
C GLY A 27 -18.18 2.82 7.90
N LYS A 28 -17.97 2.36 6.65
CA LYS A 28 -17.40 1.05 6.35
C LYS A 28 -15.93 1.20 5.97
N GLN A 29 -15.12 0.23 6.34
CA GLN A 29 -13.70 0.15 5.99
C GLN A 29 -13.31 -1.27 5.57
N ASN A 30 -12.25 -1.39 4.79
CA ASN A 30 -11.73 -2.66 4.34
C ASN A 30 -10.22 -2.57 4.08
N ILE A 31 -9.58 -3.73 3.98
CA ILE A 31 -8.18 -3.86 3.56
C ILE A 31 -8.01 -5.08 2.64
N MET A 32 -7.14 -4.99 1.65
CA MET A 32 -6.77 -6.11 0.77
C MET A 32 -5.29 -6.08 0.45
N ALA A 33 -4.73 -7.22 0.00
CA ALA A 33 -3.39 -7.25 -0.58
C ALA A 33 -3.43 -6.90 -2.08
N ALA A 34 -2.42 -6.19 -2.56
CA ALA A 34 -2.21 -5.90 -3.97
C ALA A 34 -0.71 -6.03 -4.32
N ALA A 35 -0.38 -6.89 -5.27
CA ALA A 35 0.98 -7.01 -5.81
C ALA A 35 1.18 -6.11 -7.05
N TRP A 36 0.11 -5.81 -7.78
CA TRP A 36 0.17 -5.02 -9.01
C TRP A 36 0.03 -3.53 -8.71
N VAL A 37 1.13 -2.95 -8.22
CA VAL A 37 1.29 -1.54 -7.90
C VAL A 37 2.63 -1.05 -8.44
N THR A 38 2.64 0.13 -9.05
CA THR A 38 3.89 0.79 -9.46
C THR A 38 3.78 2.31 -9.34
N PRO A 39 4.87 3.02 -9.02
CA PRO A 39 4.98 4.44 -9.31
C PRO A 39 4.71 4.73 -10.79
N LEU A 40 4.08 5.88 -11.04
CA LEU A 40 3.76 6.39 -12.38
C LEU A 40 4.47 7.70 -12.68
N ASP A 41 4.62 8.58 -11.69
CA ASP A 41 5.19 9.92 -11.88
C ASP A 41 5.90 10.43 -10.61
N PHE A 42 6.77 11.43 -10.77
CA PHE A 42 7.61 11.96 -9.70
C PHE A 42 6.99 13.17 -8.98
N ASP A 43 6.51 14.17 -9.72
CA ASP A 43 6.02 15.44 -9.16
C ASP A 43 4.92 16.11 -10.04
N PRO A 44 3.64 16.14 -9.61
CA PRO A 44 3.14 15.53 -8.39
C PRO A 44 3.22 14.00 -8.49
N PRO A 45 3.58 13.29 -7.40
CA PRO A 45 3.77 11.85 -7.39
C PRO A 45 2.48 11.12 -7.71
N LYS A 46 2.56 10.15 -8.62
CA LYS A 46 1.41 9.31 -9.02
C LYS A 46 1.77 7.84 -8.92
N VAL A 47 0.75 7.01 -8.73
CA VAL A 47 0.84 5.55 -8.71
C VAL A 47 -0.23 4.95 -9.61
N THR A 48 0.05 3.73 -10.10
CA THR A 48 -0.99 2.85 -10.61
C THR A 48 -1.21 1.67 -9.68
N VAL A 49 -2.44 1.18 -9.64
CA VAL A 49 -2.82 -0.04 -8.91
C VAL A 49 -3.91 -0.77 -9.68
N VAL A 50 -3.79 -2.09 -9.79
CA VAL A 50 -4.87 -2.93 -10.34
C VAL A 50 -5.74 -3.46 -9.21
N ILE A 51 -7.05 -3.22 -9.31
CA ILE A 51 -8.04 -3.58 -8.27
C ILE A 51 -9.23 -4.26 -8.93
N ASP A 52 -9.27 -5.59 -8.80
CA ASP A 52 -10.29 -6.45 -9.42
C ASP A 52 -11.72 -6.01 -9.07
N LYS A 53 -12.59 -6.03 -10.08
CA LYS A 53 -13.99 -5.59 -9.99
C LYS A 53 -14.85 -6.27 -8.94
N ASN A 54 -14.48 -7.47 -8.50
CA ASN A 54 -15.24 -8.22 -7.51
C ASN A 54 -14.83 -7.86 -6.07
N THR A 55 -13.71 -7.13 -5.90
CA THR A 55 -13.20 -6.78 -4.57
C THR A 55 -14.11 -5.77 -3.89
N TYR A 56 -14.34 -5.97 -2.59
CA TYR A 56 -15.04 -4.98 -1.78
C TYR A 56 -14.26 -3.65 -1.69
N THR A 57 -12.93 -3.72 -1.78
CA THR A 57 -12.07 -2.54 -1.82
C THR A 57 -12.45 -1.64 -2.99
N ARG A 58 -12.67 -2.19 -4.20
CA ARG A 58 -13.04 -1.38 -5.37
C ARG A 58 -14.29 -0.54 -5.13
N GLU A 59 -15.34 -1.14 -4.59
CA GLU A 59 -16.60 -0.43 -4.33
C GLU A 59 -16.39 0.76 -3.39
N LEU A 60 -15.59 0.57 -2.34
CA LEU A 60 -15.31 1.62 -1.37
C LEU A 60 -14.45 2.74 -1.95
N ILE A 61 -13.46 2.43 -2.80
CA ILE A 61 -12.59 3.46 -3.39
C ILE A 61 -13.30 4.21 -4.52
N GLU A 62 -14.13 3.56 -5.32
CA GLU A 62 -14.92 4.23 -6.37
C GLU A 62 -15.94 5.19 -5.74
N ALA A 63 -16.52 4.82 -4.59
CA ALA A 63 -17.46 5.67 -3.87
C ALA A 63 -16.77 6.85 -3.13
N SER A 64 -15.58 6.62 -2.56
CA SER A 64 -14.87 7.64 -1.76
C SER A 64 -13.88 8.49 -2.55
N GLY A 65 -13.43 8.03 -3.71
CA GLY A 65 -12.36 8.66 -4.50
C GLY A 65 -10.98 8.58 -3.84
N THR A 66 -10.80 7.85 -2.74
CA THR A 66 -9.53 7.80 -1.99
C THR A 66 -9.21 6.40 -1.49
N PHE A 67 -7.92 6.12 -1.30
CA PHE A 67 -7.44 4.91 -0.65
C PHE A 67 -6.07 5.13 -0.02
N ALA A 68 -5.64 4.21 0.84
CA ALA A 68 -4.30 4.17 1.37
C ALA A 68 -3.53 2.99 0.81
N ILE A 69 -2.26 3.20 0.47
CA ILE A 69 -1.27 2.14 0.27
C ILE A 69 -0.47 2.01 1.56
N ASN A 70 -0.40 0.81 2.11
CA ASN A 70 0.46 0.45 3.23
C ASN A 70 1.50 -0.55 2.73
N VAL A 71 2.78 -0.32 3.02
CA VAL A 71 3.87 -1.21 2.60
C VAL A 71 4.18 -2.17 3.75
N PRO A 72 3.71 -3.43 3.69
CA PRO A 72 3.96 -4.41 4.74
C PRO A 72 5.41 -4.88 4.74
N CYS A 73 5.79 -5.54 5.83
CA CYS A 73 7.09 -6.19 5.99
C CYS A 73 6.96 -7.69 6.26
N VAL A 74 8.10 -8.39 6.37
CA VAL A 74 8.17 -9.82 6.68
C VAL A 74 7.35 -10.17 7.94
N ALA A 75 7.37 -9.32 8.96
CA ALA A 75 6.59 -9.55 10.20
C ALA A 75 5.05 -9.57 9.98
N GLN A 76 4.57 -9.09 8.83
CA GLN A 76 3.14 -8.99 8.50
C GLN A 76 2.71 -9.97 7.38
N ILE A 77 3.56 -10.93 7.00
CA ILE A 77 3.28 -11.84 5.86
C ILE A 77 1.95 -12.62 6.02
N GLU A 78 1.65 -13.06 7.25
CA GLU A 78 0.39 -13.76 7.56
C GLU A 78 -0.83 -12.85 7.43
N VAL A 79 -0.70 -11.58 7.81
CA VAL A 79 -1.75 -10.58 7.62
C VAL A 79 -2.00 -10.38 6.14
N VAL A 80 -0.94 -10.23 5.35
CA VAL A 80 -1.02 -10.04 3.88
C VAL A 80 -1.74 -11.21 3.22
N GLN A 81 -1.40 -12.45 3.59
CA GLN A 81 -2.06 -13.64 3.09
C GLN A 81 -3.55 -13.68 3.45
N LYS A 82 -3.90 -13.39 4.71
CA LYS A 82 -5.29 -13.43 5.19
C LYS A 82 -6.15 -12.39 4.50
N VAL A 83 -5.70 -11.13 4.45
CA VAL A 83 -6.50 -10.04 3.87
C VAL A 83 -6.58 -10.11 2.35
N GLY A 84 -5.62 -10.76 1.70
CA GLY A 84 -5.62 -11.02 0.26
C GLY A 84 -6.51 -12.18 -0.20
N THR A 85 -6.86 -13.11 0.70
CA THR A 85 -7.63 -14.32 0.35
C THR A 85 -9.10 -14.29 0.80
N ASN A 86 -9.46 -13.42 1.74
CA ASN A 86 -10.82 -13.29 2.24
C ASN A 86 -11.45 -11.98 1.77
N SER A 87 -12.73 -11.97 1.41
CA SER A 87 -13.45 -10.73 1.09
C SER A 87 -14.01 -10.09 2.36
N GLY A 88 -13.94 -8.75 2.46
CA GLY A 88 -14.57 -8.02 3.57
C GLY A 88 -16.07 -7.84 3.40
N ARG A 89 -16.60 -8.12 2.20
CA ARG A 89 -18.03 -8.01 1.86
C ARG A 89 -18.90 -8.94 2.71
N ASP A 90 -18.37 -10.12 3.00
CA ASP A 90 -19.12 -11.23 3.60
C ASP A 90 -19.10 -11.18 5.14
N LEU A 91 -18.38 -10.20 5.71
CA LEU A 91 -18.30 -9.97 7.15
C LEU A 91 -19.50 -9.13 7.62
N GLN A 92 -20.44 -9.75 8.33
CA GLN A 92 -21.61 -9.07 8.87
C GLN A 92 -21.33 -8.48 10.24
N GLY A 93 -21.63 -7.18 10.42
CA GLY A 93 -21.47 -6.49 11.71
C GLY A 93 -20.02 -6.25 12.15
N THR A 94 -19.06 -6.53 11.28
CA THR A 94 -17.62 -6.35 11.53
C THR A 94 -16.91 -5.96 10.22
N ASP A 95 -15.61 -5.76 10.30
CA ASP A 95 -14.71 -5.58 9.17
C ASP A 95 -13.41 -6.37 9.37
N LYS A 96 -12.56 -6.43 8.35
CA LYS A 96 -11.30 -7.17 8.43
C LYS A 96 -10.33 -6.65 9.49
N PHE A 97 -10.40 -5.36 9.84
CA PHE A 97 -9.54 -4.82 10.88
C PHE A 97 -9.95 -5.40 12.23
N ALA A 98 -11.23 -5.35 12.57
CA ALA A 98 -11.75 -5.94 13.80
C ALA A 98 -11.59 -7.48 13.82
N GLU A 99 -11.97 -8.16 12.73
CA GLU A 99 -11.92 -9.63 12.62
C GLU A 99 -10.50 -10.20 12.80
N TYR A 100 -9.48 -9.50 12.29
CA TYR A 100 -8.10 -9.96 12.35
C TYR A 100 -7.25 -9.23 13.39
N GLY A 101 -7.85 -8.40 14.25
CA GLY A 101 -7.15 -7.65 15.28
C GLY A 101 -6.09 -6.68 14.71
N LEU A 102 -6.39 -6.07 13.56
CA LEU A 102 -5.49 -5.14 12.88
C LEU A 102 -5.67 -3.73 13.46
N ASP A 103 -4.61 -3.22 14.09
CA ASP A 103 -4.58 -1.86 14.59
C ASP A 103 -4.28 -0.86 13.47
N ALA A 104 -4.98 0.27 13.45
CA ALA A 104 -4.88 1.26 12.40
C ALA A 104 -5.08 2.68 12.93
N PHE A 105 -4.49 3.65 12.23
CA PHE A 105 -4.57 5.06 12.58
C PHE A 105 -5.14 5.89 11.43
N ALA A 106 -5.76 7.02 11.76
CA ALA A 106 -6.38 7.91 10.78
C ALA A 106 -5.34 8.71 10.00
N SER A 107 -5.64 8.98 8.72
CA SER A 107 -4.94 9.97 7.92
C SER A 107 -5.69 11.31 7.95
N THR A 108 -4.97 12.42 7.83
CA THR A 108 -5.56 13.76 7.71
C THR A 108 -5.96 14.12 6.27
N HIS A 109 -5.57 13.31 5.28
CA HIS A 109 -5.72 13.65 3.85
C HIS A 109 -6.73 12.77 3.10
N ILE A 110 -7.12 11.62 3.67
CA ILE A 110 -8.00 10.62 3.07
C ILE A 110 -8.85 9.96 4.16
N ALA A 111 -9.98 9.35 3.78
CA ALA A 111 -10.87 8.66 4.72
C ALA A 111 -10.35 7.26 5.11
N ALA A 112 -9.57 6.61 4.24
CA ALA A 112 -9.08 5.26 4.49
C ALA A 112 -8.04 5.24 5.63
N PRO A 113 -8.09 4.24 6.53
CA PRO A 113 -7.16 4.12 7.64
C PRO A 113 -5.79 3.59 7.19
N LEU A 114 -4.75 3.94 7.94
CA LEU A 114 -3.38 3.50 7.75
C LEU A 114 -3.07 2.37 8.74
N LEU A 115 -2.54 1.24 8.27
CA LEU A 115 -2.30 0.05 9.08
C LEU A 115 -1.02 0.19 9.93
N HIS A 116 -1.09 -0.05 11.24
CA HIS A 116 0.10 -0.10 12.09
C HIS A 116 1.02 -1.28 11.72
N GLY A 117 2.32 -1.13 11.99
CA GLY A 117 3.33 -2.16 11.75
C GLY A 117 3.89 -2.23 10.32
N CYS A 118 3.26 -1.52 9.36
CA CYS A 118 3.86 -1.32 8.04
C CYS A 118 5.12 -0.43 8.11
N VAL A 119 5.92 -0.45 7.05
CA VAL A 119 7.18 0.32 6.97
C VAL A 119 7.05 1.59 6.15
N ALA A 120 5.98 1.72 5.38
CA ALA A 120 5.62 2.96 4.68
C ALA A 120 4.12 3.04 4.41
N TRP A 121 3.65 4.27 4.17
CA TRP A 121 2.24 4.60 3.95
C TRP A 121 2.12 5.70 2.91
N LEU A 122 1.16 5.59 2.01
CA LEU A 122 0.83 6.62 1.03
C LEU A 122 -0.68 6.84 1.03
N GLY A 123 -1.09 8.10 1.17
CA GLY A 123 -2.49 8.50 0.98
C GLY A 123 -2.72 8.90 -0.46
N CYS A 124 -3.74 8.32 -1.10
CA CYS A 124 -3.96 8.44 -2.54
C CYS A 124 -5.35 8.97 -2.86
N LYS A 125 -5.43 9.89 -3.83
CA LYS A 125 -6.67 10.36 -4.45
C LYS A 125 -6.77 9.86 -5.88
N ILE A 126 -7.86 9.19 -6.20
CA ILE A 126 -8.09 8.62 -7.54
C ILE A 126 -8.19 9.76 -8.56
N ILE A 127 -7.51 9.58 -9.69
CA ILE A 127 -7.70 10.36 -10.91
C ILE A 127 -8.67 9.54 -11.77
N PRO A 128 -9.93 9.98 -11.95
CA PRO A 128 -10.93 9.19 -12.65
C PRO A 128 -10.55 8.97 -14.11
N GLU A 129 -10.36 7.71 -14.48
CA GLU A 129 -10.08 7.29 -15.85
C GLU A 129 -11.02 6.12 -16.21
N PRO A 130 -12.30 6.40 -16.56
CA PRO A 130 -13.33 5.38 -16.65
C PRO A 130 -13.01 4.25 -17.64
N HIS A 131 -12.33 4.57 -18.75
CA HIS A 131 -11.97 3.56 -19.74
C HIS A 131 -11.00 2.53 -19.14
N ILE A 132 -9.88 2.95 -18.57
CA ILE A 132 -8.87 2.01 -18.06
C ILE A 132 -9.35 1.29 -16.79
N GLN A 133 -10.15 1.96 -15.95
CA GLN A 133 -10.76 1.34 -14.77
C GLN A 133 -11.72 0.22 -15.16
N ASN A 134 -12.50 0.40 -16.23
CA ASN A 134 -13.49 -0.60 -16.64
C ASN A 134 -12.89 -1.69 -17.54
N THR A 135 -11.87 -1.37 -18.34
CA THR A 135 -11.26 -2.32 -19.28
C THR A 135 -10.13 -3.13 -18.65
N TYR A 136 -9.36 -2.54 -17.74
CA TYR A 136 -8.14 -3.16 -17.20
C TYR A 136 -8.10 -3.27 -15.68
N ASP A 137 -9.18 -2.86 -15.00
CA ASP A 137 -9.24 -2.75 -13.53
C ASP A 137 -8.10 -1.87 -12.96
N LEU A 138 -7.57 -0.96 -13.80
CA LEU A 138 -6.41 -0.14 -13.51
C LEU A 138 -6.87 1.23 -12.97
N PHE A 139 -6.33 1.61 -11.83
CA PHE A 139 -6.56 2.92 -11.23
C PHE A 139 -5.27 3.74 -11.29
N ILE A 140 -5.42 5.03 -11.59
CA ILE A 140 -4.38 6.04 -11.44
C ILE A 140 -4.72 6.89 -10.22
N ALA A 141 -3.74 7.21 -9.39
CA ALA A 141 -3.95 8.07 -8.24
C ALA A 141 -2.78 9.01 -7.97
N GLU A 142 -3.10 10.23 -7.52
CA GLU A 142 -2.14 11.18 -6.97
C GLU A 142 -1.85 10.85 -5.51
N VAL A 143 -0.57 10.84 -5.13
CA VAL A 143 -0.15 10.69 -3.74
C VAL A 143 -0.19 12.05 -3.06
N VAL A 144 -1.09 12.21 -2.09
CA VAL A 144 -1.31 13.46 -1.35
C VAL A 144 -0.68 13.48 0.04
N ALA A 145 -0.24 12.32 0.53
CA ALA A 145 0.51 12.18 1.78
C ALA A 145 1.43 10.96 1.69
N ALA A 146 2.61 11.03 2.29
CA ALA A 146 3.54 9.91 2.36
C ALA A 146 4.27 9.89 3.70
N TYR A 147 4.42 8.70 4.26
CA TYR A 147 5.10 8.48 5.53
C TYR A 147 5.94 7.20 5.47
N ALA A 148 6.99 7.14 6.30
CA ALA A 148 7.77 5.92 6.45
C ALA A 148 8.28 5.71 7.88
N ASP A 149 8.63 4.47 8.18
CA ASP A 149 9.36 4.11 9.40
C ASP A 149 10.84 4.49 9.24
N GLU A 150 11.31 5.44 10.06
CA GLU A 150 12.68 5.95 10.00
C GLU A 150 13.75 4.90 10.28
N ARG A 151 13.39 3.77 10.92
CA ARG A 151 14.31 2.66 11.13
C ARG A 151 14.75 2.03 9.81
N VAL A 152 13.89 2.08 8.78
CA VAL A 152 14.14 1.43 7.48
C VAL A 152 14.01 2.32 6.26
N PHE A 153 13.55 3.56 6.42
CA PHE A 153 13.58 4.57 5.37
C PHE A 153 13.90 5.95 5.93
N SER A 154 15.03 6.52 5.54
CA SER A 154 15.42 7.87 5.94
C SER A 154 16.22 8.54 4.84
N ASN A 155 16.25 9.88 4.81
CA ASN A 155 16.98 10.66 3.80
C ASN A 155 16.66 10.24 2.34
N GLY A 156 15.42 9.78 2.11
CA GLY A 156 14.94 9.33 0.82
C GLY A 156 15.57 8.02 0.32
N ARG A 157 16.06 7.16 1.22
CA ARG A 157 16.66 5.86 0.91
C ARG A 157 16.16 4.77 1.86
N TRP A 158 16.02 3.56 1.32
CA TRP A 158 15.78 2.35 2.11
C TRP A 158 17.09 1.86 2.74
N HIS A 159 17.01 1.37 3.97
CA HIS A 159 18.07 0.66 4.68
C HIS A 159 17.43 -0.43 5.55
N PHE A 160 17.97 -1.66 5.55
CA PHE A 160 17.37 -2.78 6.29
C PHE A 160 18.37 -3.48 7.22
N ASP A 161 19.58 -2.91 7.36
CA ASP A 161 20.64 -3.47 8.18
C ASP A 161 20.23 -3.46 9.65
N GLY A 162 20.30 -4.64 10.30
CA GLY A 162 19.80 -4.83 11.66
C GLY A 162 18.28 -4.99 11.78
N TYR A 163 17.52 -4.89 10.68
CA TYR A 163 16.04 -4.99 10.69
C TYR A 163 15.49 -6.00 9.68
N PRO A 164 15.92 -7.29 9.69
CA PRO A 164 15.46 -8.29 8.71
C PRO A 164 13.94 -8.49 8.70
N ALA A 165 13.28 -8.40 9.87
CA ALA A 165 11.83 -8.53 10.00
C ALA A 165 11.05 -7.35 9.36
N LEU A 166 11.72 -6.23 9.10
CA LEU A 166 11.14 -5.03 8.48
C LEU A 166 11.39 -4.96 6.97
N ARG A 167 12.07 -5.95 6.38
CA ARG A 167 12.21 -6.05 4.92
C ARG A 167 10.84 -6.10 4.27
N THR A 168 10.66 -5.36 3.18
CA THR A 168 9.42 -5.45 2.39
C THR A 168 9.31 -6.83 1.75
N ILE A 169 8.10 -7.23 1.40
CA ILE A 169 7.81 -8.53 0.80
C ILE A 169 7.36 -8.38 -0.65
N HIS A 170 7.61 -9.40 -1.45
CA HIS A 170 7.36 -9.45 -2.89
C HIS A 170 6.68 -10.78 -3.22
N HIS A 171 5.37 -10.74 -3.49
CA HIS A 171 4.56 -11.91 -3.78
C HIS A 171 4.95 -12.56 -5.11
N VAL A 172 4.92 -13.89 -5.14
CA VAL A 172 5.16 -14.69 -6.35
C VAL A 172 3.88 -15.39 -6.77
N ALA A 173 3.38 -16.29 -5.93
CA ALA A 173 2.16 -17.08 -6.17
C ALA A 173 1.73 -17.79 -4.87
N GLY A 174 0.43 -18.05 -4.72
CA GLY A 174 -0.09 -18.71 -3.52
C GLY A 174 0.29 -17.93 -2.25
N GLY A 175 0.82 -18.63 -1.24
CA GLY A 175 1.38 -18.01 -0.03
C GLY A 175 2.90 -17.77 -0.07
N HIS A 176 3.52 -17.78 -1.25
CA HIS A 176 4.97 -17.64 -1.40
C HIS A 176 5.37 -16.18 -1.71
N PHE A 177 6.34 -15.68 -0.93
CA PHE A 177 6.88 -14.33 -1.04
C PHE A 177 8.41 -14.36 -0.92
N PHE A 178 9.08 -13.46 -1.61
CA PHE A 178 10.46 -13.09 -1.28
C PHE A 178 10.47 -11.88 -0.35
N ALA A 179 11.43 -11.84 0.58
CA ALA A 179 11.80 -10.59 1.24
C ALA A 179 12.74 -9.79 0.33
N THR A 180 12.73 -8.47 0.44
CA THR A 180 13.71 -7.64 -0.29
C THR A 180 15.14 -8.04 0.06
N GLY A 181 16.02 -8.03 -0.93
CA GLY A 181 17.35 -8.62 -0.85
C GLY A 181 18.44 -7.70 -0.30
N GLU A 182 19.69 -8.11 -0.49
CA GLU A 182 20.86 -7.30 -0.14
C GLU A 182 20.91 -6.00 -0.95
N SER A 183 21.45 -4.94 -0.33
CA SER A 183 21.65 -3.67 -1.00
C SER A 183 22.97 -3.68 -1.76
N HIS A 184 22.94 -3.22 -3.01
CA HIS A 184 24.13 -3.00 -3.81
C HIS A 184 24.12 -1.57 -4.36
N GLN A 185 25.24 -0.88 -4.25
CA GLN A 185 25.39 0.50 -4.74
C GLN A 185 26.31 0.47 -5.96
N ALA A 186 25.79 0.91 -7.11
CA ALA A 186 26.64 1.18 -8.26
C ALA A 186 27.61 2.33 -7.93
N GLY A 187 28.86 2.22 -8.38
CA GLY A 187 29.81 3.33 -8.33
C GLY A 187 29.26 4.52 -9.12
N HIS A 188 29.45 5.73 -8.60
CA HIS A 188 29.20 6.93 -9.40
C HIS A 188 30.35 7.09 -10.40
N GLU A 189 30.04 7.16 -11.69
CA GLU A 189 30.85 8.01 -12.57
C GLU A 189 30.44 9.46 -12.25
N GLY A 190 31.45 10.31 -12.05
CA GLY A 190 31.37 11.60 -11.33
C GLY A 190 30.42 12.65 -11.90
#